data_AF-A0A951FZZ6-F1
#
_entry.id   AF-A0A951FZZ6-F1
#
_cell.length_a   1.000
_cell.length_b   1.000
_cell.length_c   1.000
_cell.angle_alpha   90.00
_cell.angle_beta   90.00
_cell.angle_gamma   90.00
#
_symmetry.space_group_name_H-M   'P 1'
#
loop_
_entity.id
_entity.type
_entity.pdbx_description
1 polymer ?
#
loop_
_entity_poly.entity_id
_entity_poly.type
_entity_poly.pdbx_seq_one_letter_code
_entity_poly.pdbx_strand_id
1 'polypeptide(L)' 'MHPRVTSSRFVGRTGELAELERGLREAAVGRPVVMLLGGESGVSKTRLVREFERRLSDGHDGLVLR' A
#
# COMPACT_ATOMS: atom_id res chain seq x y z
N MET A 1 -5.70 -0.88 30.62
CA MET A 1 -5.48 -0.72 29.16
C MET A 1 -5.39 -2.10 28.55
N HIS A 2 -6.20 -2.42 27.54
CA HIS A 2 -6.10 -3.71 26.83
C HIS A 2 -4.95 -3.63 25.81
N PRO A 3 -4.03 -4.61 25.77
CA PRO A 3 -2.98 -4.64 24.78
C PRO A 3 -3.60 -4.75 23.38
N ARG A 4 -3.17 -3.87 22.46
CA ARG A 4 -3.59 -3.94 21.06
C ARG A 4 -2.91 -5.14 20.42
N VAL A 5 -3.68 -6.17 20.08
CA VAL A 5 -3.17 -7.31 19.30
C VAL A 5 -3.05 -6.87 17.84
N THR A 6 -1.83 -6.90 17.30
CA THR A 6 -1.57 -6.65 15.88
C THR A 6 -1.06 -7.93 15.22
N SER A 7 -1.73 -8.35 14.14
CA SER A 7 -1.24 -9.44 13.30
C SER A 7 -0.20 -8.91 12.32
N SER A 8 0.81 -9.71 11.99
CA SER A 8 1.75 -9.41 10.90
C SER A 8 1.19 -9.78 9.53
N ARG A 9 0.22 -10.71 9.46
CA ARG A 9 -0.35 -11.20 8.19
C ARG A 9 -1.30 -10.20 7.56
N PHE A 10 -0.95 -9.69 6.38
CA PHE A 10 -1.88 -8.91 5.55
C PHE A 10 -2.92 -9.85 4.94
N VAL A 11 -4.21 -9.57 5.15
CA VAL A 11 -5.31 -10.43 4.72
C VAL A 11 -6.36 -9.59 4.00
N GLY A 12 -6.85 -10.10 2.87
CA GLY A 12 -7.77 -9.37 2.00
C GLY A 12 -7.10 -8.21 1.27
N ARG A 13 -7.89 -7.37 0.61
CA ARG A 13 -7.48 -6.13 -0.05
C ARG A 13 -6.44 -6.28 -1.16
N THR A 14 -6.40 -7.45 -1.79
CA THR A 14 -5.49 -7.77 -2.90
C THR A 14 -5.77 -6.92 -4.14
N GLY A 15 -7.04 -6.59 -4.39
CA GLY A 15 -7.43 -5.73 -5.51
C GLY A 15 -6.90 -4.30 -5.35
N GLU A 16 -7.08 -3.70 -4.18
CA GLU A 16 -6.59 -2.36 -3.89
C GLU A 16 -5.06 -2.29 -3.93
N LEU A 17 -4.38 -3.35 -3.48
CA LEU A 17 -2.93 -3.44 -3.59
C LEU A 17 -2.46 -3.56 -5.04
N ALA A 18 -3.15 -4.35 -5.86
CA ALA A 18 -2.87 -4.46 -7.29
C ALA A 18 -3.10 -3.13 -8.03
N GLU A 19 -4.07 -2.32 -7.61
CA GLU A 19 -4.29 -0.97 -8.13
C GLU A 19 -3.12 -0.02 -7.81
N LEU A 20 -2.60 -0.07 -6.58
CA LEU A 20 -1.40 0.70 -6.22
C LEU A 20 -0.17 0.27 -7.04
N GLU A 21 0.04 -1.04 -7.21
CA GLU A 21 1.11 -1.59 -8.05
C GLU A 21 0.95 -1.20 -9.52
N ARG A 22 -0.29 -1.13 -10.03
CA ARG A 22 -0.57 -0.65 -11.38
C ARG A 22 -0.22 0.83 -11.53
N GLY A 23 -0.61 1.67 -10.58
CA GLY A 23 -0.27 3.09 -10.57
C GLY A 23 1.25 3.33 -10.58
N LEU A 24 2.00 2.53 -9.83
CA LEU A 24 3.46 2.55 -9.86
C LEU A 24 4.01 2.25 -11.27
N ARG A 25 3.51 1.18 -11.92
CA ARG A 25 3.97 0.81 -13.27
C ARG A 25 3.69 1.91 -14.29
N GLU A 26 2.54 2.57 -14.21
CA GLU A 26 2.24 3.73 -15.06
C GLU A 26 3.19 4.90 -14.78
N ALA A 27 3.47 5.19 -13.50
CA ALA A 27 4.44 6.21 -13.12
C ALA A 27 5.84 5.90 -13.65
N ALA A 28 6.27 4.64 -13.59
CA ALA A 28 7.58 4.19 -14.06
C ALA A 28 7.77 4.36 -15.58
N VAL A 29 6.69 4.31 -16.37
CA VAL A 29 6.73 4.58 -17.83
C VAL A 29 6.55 6.07 -18.17
N GLY A 30 6.73 6.96 -17.18
CA GLY A 30 6.72 8.41 -17.37
C GLY A 30 5.32 9.03 -17.37
N ARG A 31 4.30 8.34 -16.82
CA ARG A 31 2.95 8.89 -16.65
C ARG A 31 2.67 9.15 -15.16
N PRO A 32 2.86 10.38 -14.66
CA PRO A 32 2.62 10.69 -13.26
C PRO A 32 1.19 10.32 -12.83
N VAL A 33 1.07 9.66 -11.68
CA VAL A 33 -0.22 9.21 -11.14
C VAL A 33 -0.40 9.74 -9.72
N VAL A 34 -1.60 10.21 -9.40
CA VAL A 34 -2.02 10.54 -8.04
C VAL A 34 -3.11 9.57 -7.64
N MET A 35 -2.95 8.92 -6.49
CA MET A 35 -3.91 7.93 -5.98
C MET A 35 -4.48 8.38 -4.64
N LEU A 36 -5.80 8.32 -4.49
CA LEU A 36 -6.51 8.66 -3.26
C LEU A 36 -6.92 7.39 -2.52
N LEU A 37 -6.41 7.19 -1.31
CA LEU A 37 -6.85 6.09 -0.45
C LEU A 37 -8.04 6.52 0.42
N GLY A 38 -9.24 6.33 -0.13
CA GLY A 38 -10.50 6.46 0.60
C GLY A 38 -10.85 5.21 1.43
N GLY A 39 -11.74 5.38 2.41
CA GLY A 39 -12.29 4.28 3.20
C GLY A 39 -12.66 4.70 4.62
N GLU A 40 -13.55 3.93 5.25
CA GLU A 40 -14.01 4.18 6.62
C GLU A 40 -12.85 4.15 7.63
N SER A 41 -13.05 4.80 8.78
CA SER A 41 -12.07 4.74 9.86
C SER A 41 -11.94 3.29 10.35
N GLY A 42 -10.71 2.83 10.58
CA GLY A 42 -10.45 1.47 11.08
C GLY A 42 -10.32 0.38 10.01
N VAL A 43 -10.58 0.64 8.72
CA VAL A 43 -10.41 -0.36 7.63
C VAL A 43 -8.96 -0.62 7.21
N SER A 44 -8.00 -0.27 8.07
CA SER A 44 -6.57 -0.58 7.88
C SER A 44 -5.91 0.07 6.65
N LYS A 45 -6.33 1.29 6.25
CA LYS A 45 -5.68 2.07 5.17
C LYS A 45 -4.17 2.24 5.37
N THR A 46 -3.74 2.57 6.59
CA THR A 46 -2.31 2.66 6.94
C THR A 46 -1.59 1.33 6.73
N ARG A 47 -2.27 0.20 6.96
CA ARG A 47 -1.69 -1.12 6.78
C ARG A 47 -1.55 -1.48 5.30
N LEU A 48 -2.50 -1.07 4.47
CA LEU A 48 -2.41 -1.20 3.01
C LEU A 48 -1.20 -0.43 2.46
N VAL A 49 -0.99 0.82 2.91
CA VAL A 49 0.20 1.60 2.49
C VAL A 49 1.49 0.91 2.90
N ARG A 50 1.61 0.50 4.17
CA ARG A 50 2.81 -0.21 4.66
C ARG A 50 3.08 -1.53 3.93
N GLU A 51 2.03 -2.26 3.58
CA GLU A 51 2.16 -3.47 2.79
C GLU A 51 2.69 -3.16 1.39
N PHE A 52 2.17 -2.11 0.75
CA PHE A 52 2.66 -1.63 -0.54
C PHE A 52 4.14 -1.20 -0.45
N GLU A 53 4.51 -0.38 0.53
CA GLU A 53 5.91 0.03 0.78
C GLU A 53 6.86 -1.17 0.95
N ARG A 54 6.41 -2.21 1.66
CA ARG A 54 7.18 -3.45 1.83
C ARG A 54 7.43 -4.12 0.47
N ARG A 55 6.40 -4.26 -0.36
CA ARG A 55 6.54 -4.88 -1.69
C ARG A 55 7.44 -4.09 -2.63
N LEU A 56 7.41 -2.76 -2.56
CA LEU A 56 8.34 -1.90 -3.31
C LEU A 56 9.79 -2.20 -2.92
N SER A 57 10.04 -2.36 -1.62
CA SER A 57 11.37 -2.64 -1.08
C SER A 57 11.86 -4.02 -1.52
N ASP A 58 10.98 -5.02 -1.52
CA ASP A 58 11.28 -6.39 -1.93
C ASP A 58 11.54 -6.50 -3.45
N GLY A 59 10.84 -5.71 -4.28
CA GLY A 59 10.95 -5.73 -5.75
C GLY A 59 12.02 -4.80 -6.35
N HIS A 60 12.54 -3.84 -5.58
CA HIS A 60 13.48 -2.80 -6.03
C HIS A 60 12.93 -1.86 -7.12
N ASP A 61 11.61 -1.80 -7.29
CA ASP A 61 10.94 -1.06 -8.37
C ASP A 61 10.59 0.40 -8.02
N GLY A 62 10.98 0.89 -6.85
CA GLY A 62 10.69 2.26 -6.45
C GLY A 62 11.21 2.68 -5.08
N LEU A 63 11.28 4.00 -4.88
CA LEU A 63 11.66 4.64 -3.62
C LEU A 63 10.44 5.30 -2.97
N VAL A 64 10.25 5.08 -1.67
CA VAL A 64 9.22 5.73 -0.87
C VAL A 64 9.80 6.99 -0.24
N LEU A 65 9.19 8.14 -0.54
CA LEU A 65 9.52 9.43 0.06
C LEU A 65 8.51 9.74 1.18
N ARG A 66 8.98 10.16 2.35
CA ARG A 66 8.16 10.40 3.55
C ARG A 66 8.43 11.76 4.18
#